data_AF-A0A970BEF5-F1
#
_entry.id   AF-A0A970BEF5-F1
#
_cell.length_a   1.000
_cell.length_b   1.000
_cell.length_c   1.000
_cell.angle_alpha   90.00
_cell.angle_beta   90.00
_cell.angle_gamma   90.00
#
_symmetry.space_group_name_H-M   'P 1'
#
loop_
_entity.id
_entity.type
_entity.pdbx_description
1 polymer ?
#
loop_
_entity_poly.entity_id
_entity_poly.type
_entity_poly.pdbx_seq_one_letter_code
_entity_poly.pdbx_strand_id
1 'polypeptide(L)'
;EKKVKRALTDSGPTEPNSVMPDYIENLFTIMRVVSTEEVVNHYEEKWNSCEIRYGDMKKQLATDIISVTTPIRKRILELEKDNDYLRKVANEGAERSRANAAKTIGEVRNIMGFKGF
;
A
#
# COMPACT_ATOMS: atom_id res chain seq x y z
N GLU A 1 -8.99 8.18 8.56
CA GLU A 1 -8.76 8.95 9.81
C GLU A 1 -8.80 8.12 11.11
N LYS A 2 -9.95 7.55 11.54
CA LYS A 2 -10.07 6.84 12.84
C LYS A 2 -9.02 5.74 13.08
N LYS A 3 -8.63 5.01 12.04
CA LYS A 3 -7.58 3.97 12.13
C LYS A 3 -6.21 4.56 12.47
N VAL A 4 -5.82 5.67 11.82
CA VAL A 4 -4.52 6.34 12.03
C VAL A 4 -4.44 6.96 13.42
N LYS A 5 -5.54 7.53 13.93
CA LYS A 5 -5.60 8.07 15.30
C LYS A 5 -5.34 7.02 16.40
N ARG A 6 -5.65 5.75 16.13
CA ARG A 6 -5.45 4.61 17.04
C ARG A 6 -4.09 3.94 16.91
N ALA A 7 -3.24 4.38 15.98
CA ALA A 7 -1.91 3.82 15.83
C ALA A 7 -1.12 3.95 17.15
N LEU A 8 -0.31 2.94 17.48
CA LEU A 8 0.52 2.93 18.68
C LEU A 8 1.56 4.05 18.60
N THR A 9 1.66 4.87 19.64
CA THR A 9 2.71 5.88 19.83
C THR A 9 3.11 5.92 21.30
N ASP A 10 4.33 6.35 21.56
CA ASP A 10 4.89 6.51 22.91
C ASP A 10 4.75 7.97 23.41
N SER A 11 5.49 8.30 24.47
CA SER A 11 5.59 9.64 25.05
C SER A 11 6.52 10.59 24.29
N GLY A 12 7.18 10.14 23.22
CA GLY A 12 8.19 10.88 22.47
C GLY A 12 9.61 10.64 23.01
N PRO A 13 10.64 11.07 22.26
CA PRO A 13 12.03 10.91 22.65
C PRO A 13 12.39 11.86 23.80
N THR A 14 13.15 11.36 24.78
CA THR A 14 13.65 12.16 25.91
C THR A 14 14.99 12.82 25.61
N GLU A 15 15.74 12.32 24.64
CA GLU A 15 17.02 12.89 24.21
C GLU A 15 16.99 13.26 22.71
N PRO A 16 17.60 14.40 22.32
CA PRO A 16 17.70 14.78 20.92
C PRO A 16 18.38 13.70 20.08
N ASN A 17 17.88 13.46 18.87
CA ASN A 17 18.37 12.41 17.95
C ASN A 17 18.33 10.99 18.53
N SER A 18 17.36 10.70 19.42
CA SER A 18 17.11 9.33 19.89
C SER A 18 16.77 8.40 18.72
N VAL A 19 17.20 7.14 18.83
CA VAL A 19 16.82 6.10 17.88
C VAL A 19 15.31 5.90 17.94
N MET A 20 14.66 5.88 16.77
CA MET A 20 13.22 5.60 16.68
C MET A 20 12.96 4.12 17.01
N PRO A 21 12.06 3.82 17.95
CA PRO A 21 11.55 2.45 18.11
C PRO A 21 10.79 1.99 16.86
N ASP A 22 10.77 0.69 16.59
CA ASP A 22 10.16 0.09 15.39
C ASP A 22 8.74 0.59 15.08
N TYR A 23 7.91 0.77 16.10
CA TYR A 23 6.52 1.22 15.94
C TYR A 23 6.41 2.69 15.53
N ILE A 24 7.37 3.54 15.92
CA ILE A 24 7.46 4.93 15.46
C ILE A 24 8.08 4.97 14.06
N GLU A 25 9.14 4.21 13.83
CA GLU A 25 9.77 4.11 12.51
C GLU A 25 8.76 3.65 11.45
N ASN A 26 7.87 2.72 11.79
CA ASN A 26 6.79 2.29 10.91
C ASN A 26 5.84 3.46 10.54
N LEU A 27 5.54 4.37 11.46
CA LEU A 27 4.73 5.57 11.15
C LEU A 27 5.47 6.52 10.20
N PHE A 28 6.76 6.74 10.41
CA PHE A 28 7.59 7.54 9.51
C PHE A 28 7.75 6.87 8.14
N THR A 29 7.85 5.54 8.09
CA THR A 29 7.91 4.77 6.84
C THR A 29 6.64 4.96 6.04
N ILE A 30 5.47 4.87 6.67
CA ILE A 30 4.19 5.14 5.99
C ILE A 30 4.15 6.60 5.53
N MET A 31 4.59 7.54 6.36
CA MET A 31 4.62 8.98 6.03
C MET A 31 5.48 9.25 4.79
N ARG A 32 6.66 8.63 4.68
CA ARG A 32 7.55 8.76 3.51
C ARG A 32 6.92 8.29 2.20
N VAL A 33 5.96 7.36 2.27
CA VAL A 33 5.28 6.84 1.07
C VAL A 33 4.09 7.71 0.66
N VAL A 34 3.41 8.35 1.62
CA VAL A 34 2.12 9.02 1.38
C VAL A 34 2.16 10.54 1.44
N SER A 35 3.17 11.11 2.10
CA SER A 35 3.33 12.55 2.32
C SER A 35 4.47 13.11 1.46
N THR A 36 4.56 14.44 1.37
CA THR A 36 5.70 15.11 0.72
C THR A 36 6.96 15.05 1.59
N GLU A 37 8.12 15.18 0.95
CA GLU A 37 9.42 15.20 1.63
C GLU A 37 9.51 16.31 2.69
N GLU A 38 8.92 17.48 2.41
CA GLU A 38 8.84 18.60 3.36
C GLU A 38 8.13 18.22 4.67
N VAL A 39 7.02 17.47 4.57
CA VAL A 39 6.26 17.02 5.75
C VAL A 39 7.06 15.99 6.54
N VAL A 40 7.74 15.08 5.85
CA VAL A 40 8.61 14.08 6.48
C VAL A 40 9.73 14.78 7.25
N ASN A 41 10.46 15.68 6.59
CA ASN A 41 11.58 16.41 7.19
C ASN A 41 11.14 17.22 8.41
N HIS A 42 10.00 17.90 8.33
CA HIS A 42 9.42 18.63 9.47
C HIS A 42 9.16 17.74 10.69
N TYR A 43 8.64 16.52 10.50
CA TYR A 43 8.40 15.61 11.61
C TYR A 43 9.67 14.89 12.09
N GLU A 44 10.66 14.68 11.22
CA GLU A 44 11.98 14.17 11.60
C GLU A 44 12.74 15.20 12.44
N GLU A 45 12.72 16.48 12.06
CA GLU A 45 13.28 17.57 12.86
C GLU A 45 12.60 17.66 14.23
N LYS A 46 11.25 17.56 14.28
CA LYS A 46 10.51 17.55 15.55
C LYS A 46 10.78 16.34 16.42
N TRP A 47 11.06 15.19 15.81
CA TRP A 47 11.54 14.01 16.54
C TRP A 47 12.91 14.31 17.15
N ASN A 48 13.84 14.81 16.33
CA ASN A 48 15.20 15.11 16.76
C ASN A 48 15.28 16.23 17.80
N SER A 49 14.32 17.17 17.82
CA SER A 49 14.22 18.23 18.84
C SER A 49 13.42 17.84 20.09
N CYS A 50 12.87 16.61 20.16
CA CYS A 50 11.99 16.17 21.24
C CYS A 50 10.66 16.97 21.37
N GLU A 51 10.25 17.68 20.33
CA GLU A 51 9.01 18.49 20.31
C GLU A 51 7.86 17.81 19.56
N ILE A 52 8.02 16.54 19.19
CA ILE A 52 7.05 15.83 18.38
C ILE A 52 5.68 15.70 19.07
N ARG A 53 4.64 16.16 18.37
CA ARG A 53 3.24 16.03 18.79
C ARG A 53 2.55 14.98 17.93
N TYR A 54 2.44 13.76 18.44
CA TYR A 54 1.79 12.66 17.71
C TYR A 54 0.34 12.93 17.33
N GLY A 55 -0.38 13.73 18.10
CA GLY A 55 -1.74 14.13 17.77
C GLY A 55 -1.82 14.87 16.43
N ASP A 56 -0.86 15.76 16.17
CA ASP A 56 -0.80 16.54 14.94
C ASP A 56 -0.19 15.73 13.80
N MET A 57 0.87 14.97 14.08
CA MET A 57 1.47 14.03 13.13
C MET A 57 0.45 13.04 12.57
N LYS A 58 -0.37 12.41 13.44
CA LYS A 58 -1.41 11.46 13.01
C LYS A 58 -2.53 12.11 12.22
N LYS A 59 -2.86 13.38 12.50
CA LYS A 59 -3.86 14.12 11.71
C LYS A 59 -3.32 14.38 10.31
N GLN A 60 -2.08 14.86 10.20
CA GLN A 60 -1.45 15.11 8.91
C GLN A 60 -1.35 13.81 8.11
N LEU A 61 -0.80 12.74 8.70
CA LEU A 61 -0.70 11.43 8.08
C LEU A 61 -2.05 10.90 7.61
N ALA A 62 -3.11 11.10 8.40
CA ALA A 62 -4.45 10.68 8.01
C ALA A 62 -4.97 11.44 6.78
N THR A 63 -4.72 12.74 6.69
CA THR A 63 -5.11 13.57 5.54
C THR A 63 -4.38 13.11 4.29
N ASP A 64 -3.07 12.88 4.38
CA ASP A 64 -2.23 12.49 3.25
C ASP A 64 -2.63 11.10 2.72
N ILE A 65 -2.83 10.13 3.62
CA ILE A 65 -3.36 8.80 3.25
C ILE A 65 -4.72 8.92 2.53
N ILE A 66 -5.62 9.78 3.02
CA ILE A 66 -6.92 9.98 2.38
C ILE A 66 -6.75 10.58 0.99
N SER A 67 -5.87 11.57 0.83
CA SER A 67 -5.57 12.19 -0.45
C SER A 67 -5.13 11.15 -1.49
N VAL A 68 -4.16 10.31 -1.12
CA VAL A 68 -3.62 9.25 -1.99
C VAL A 68 -4.67 8.17 -2.30
N THR A 69 -5.47 7.76 -1.32
CA THR A 69 -6.44 6.65 -1.49
C THR A 69 -7.76 7.08 -2.12
N THR A 70 -8.11 8.36 -2.10
CA THR A 70 -9.35 8.89 -2.68
C THR A 70 -9.51 8.59 -4.18
N PRO A 71 -8.53 8.85 -5.07
CA PRO A 71 -8.68 8.53 -6.50
C PRO A 71 -8.83 7.02 -6.73
N ILE A 72 -8.09 6.19 -5.98
CA ILE A 72 -8.19 4.73 -6.05
C ILE A 72 -9.60 4.28 -5.67
N ARG A 73 -10.14 4.80 -4.56
CA ARG A 73 -11.50 4.51 -4.11
C ARG A 73 -12.55 4.94 -5.13
N LYS A 74 -12.42 6.13 -5.72
CA LYS A 74 -13.32 6.60 -6.77
C LYS A 74 -13.33 5.63 -7.95
N ARG A 75 -12.15 5.20 -8.40
CA ARG A 75 -12.02 4.26 -9.51
C ARG A 75 -12.64 2.90 -9.20
N ILE A 76 -12.45 2.38 -7.98
CA ILE A 76 -13.10 1.14 -7.54
C ILE A 76 -14.62 1.27 -7.62
N LEU A 77 -15.19 2.36 -7.11
CA LEU A 77 -16.64 2.58 -7.12
C LEU A 77 -17.21 2.80 -8.52
N GLU A 78 -16.43 3.39 -9.43
CA GLU A 78 -16.79 3.49 -10.85
C GLU A 78 -16.84 2.10 -11.50
N LEU A 79 -15.80 1.31 -11.30
CA LEU A 79 -15.68 -0.04 -11.89
C LEU A 79 -16.67 -1.04 -11.28
N GLU A 80 -17.00 -0.91 -9.99
CA GLU A 80 -17.99 -1.76 -9.31
C GLU A 80 -19.39 -1.62 -9.92
N LYS A 81 -19.71 -0.43 -10.46
CA LYS A 81 -20.99 -0.19 -11.14
C LYS A 81 -21.02 -0.76 -12.55
N ASP A 82 -19.86 -0.96 -13.18
CA ASP A 82 -19.73 -1.48 -14.54
C ASP A 82 -19.48 -3.00 -14.53
N ASN A 83 -20.58 -3.75 -14.31
CA ASN A 83 -20.54 -5.21 -14.27
C ASN A 83 -20.10 -5.84 -15.60
N ASP A 84 -20.39 -5.20 -16.73
CA ASP A 84 -20.03 -5.71 -18.05
C ASP A 84 -18.52 -5.59 -18.28
N TYR A 85 -17.93 -4.46 -17.89
CA TYR A 85 -16.48 -4.31 -17.91
C TYR A 85 -15.78 -5.33 -17.00
N LEU A 86 -16.28 -5.56 -15.78
CA LEU A 86 -15.72 -6.55 -14.87
C LEU A 86 -15.76 -7.97 -15.47
N ARG A 87 -16.87 -8.35 -16.10
CA ARG A 87 -16.99 -9.65 -16.81
C ARG A 87 -16.02 -9.75 -17.98
N LYS A 88 -15.87 -8.68 -18.77
CA LYS A 88 -14.94 -8.63 -19.89
C LYS A 88 -13.50 -8.86 -19.43
N VAL A 89 -13.05 -8.13 -18.42
CA VAL A 89 -11.69 -8.26 -17.87
C VAL A 89 -11.46 -9.66 -17.28
N ALA A 90 -12.44 -10.23 -16.59
CA ALA A 90 -12.35 -11.59 -16.06
C ALA A 90 -12.21 -12.64 -17.17
N ASN A 91 -12.98 -12.51 -18.26
CA ASN A 91 -12.92 -13.40 -19.41
C ASN A 91 -11.58 -13.30 -20.14
N GLU A 92 -11.11 -12.07 -20.43
CA GLU A 92 -9.81 -11.85 -21.06
C GLU A 92 -8.65 -12.43 -20.23
N GLY A 93 -8.70 -12.24 -18.90
CA GLY A 93 -7.74 -12.84 -17.98
C GLY A 93 -7.77 -14.37 -17.99
N ALA A 94 -8.97 -14.96 -18.04
CA ALA A 94 -9.14 -16.41 -18.13
C ALA A 94 -8.62 -16.97 -19.45
N GLU A 95 -8.89 -16.31 -20.59
CA GLU A 95 -8.41 -16.73 -21.90
C GLU A 95 -6.88 -16.69 -22.01
N ARG A 96 -6.27 -15.58 -21.56
CA ARG A 96 -4.81 -15.46 -21.54
C ARG A 96 -4.16 -16.52 -20.65
N SER A 97 -4.76 -16.79 -19.49
CA SER A 97 -4.29 -17.82 -18.57
C SER A 97 -4.45 -19.23 -19.16
N ARG A 98 -5.57 -19.53 -19.82
CA ARG A 98 -5.79 -20.81 -20.52
C ARG A 98 -4.76 -21.03 -21.63
N ALA A 99 -4.46 -20.01 -22.43
CA ALA A 99 -3.47 -20.12 -23.50
C ALA A 99 -2.08 -20.49 -22.95
N ASN A 100 -1.66 -19.83 -21.87
CA ASN A 100 -0.40 -20.15 -21.20
C ASN A 100 -0.41 -21.56 -20.59
N ALA A 101 -1.48 -21.92 -19.88
CA ALA A 101 -1.61 -23.25 -19.27
C ALA A 101 -1.62 -24.38 -20.31
N ALA A 102 -2.29 -24.17 -21.46
CA ALA A 102 -2.31 -25.13 -22.55
C ALA A 102 -0.90 -25.36 -23.12
N LYS A 103 -0.10 -24.30 -23.28
CA LYS A 103 1.29 -24.40 -23.70
C LYS A 103 2.13 -25.20 -22.69
N THR A 104 2.03 -24.87 -21.40
CA THR A 104 2.76 -25.59 -20.34
C THR A 104 2.36 -27.06 -20.28
N ILE A 105 1.06 -27.39 -20.36
CA ILE A 105 0.60 -28.78 -20.37
C ILE A 105 1.07 -29.51 -21.62
N GLY A 106 1.11 -28.86 -22.78
CA GLY A 106 1.68 -29.42 -24.00
C GLY A 106 3.15 -29.80 -23.86
N GLU A 107 3.96 -28.89 -23.31
CA GLU A 107 5.38 -29.13 -23.02
C GLU A 107 5.56 -30.30 -22.03
N VAL A 108 4.79 -30.32 -20.93
CA VAL A 108 4.83 -31.41 -19.95
C VAL A 108 4.43 -32.75 -20.57
N ARG A 109 3.37 -32.78 -21.39
CA ARG A 109 2.93 -34.00 -22.08
C ARG A 109 3.99 -34.54 -23.04
N ASN A 110 4.68 -33.67 -23.77
CA ASN A 110 5.79 -34.04 -24.64
C ASN A 110 6.96 -34.64 -23.84
N ILE A 111 7.34 -34.02 -22.72
CA ILE A 111 8.42 -34.52 -21.83
C ILE A 111 8.06 -35.89 -21.25
N MET A 112 6.81 -36.09 -20.82
CA MET A 112 6.36 -37.36 -20.25
C MET A 112 6.14 -38.45 -21.32
N GLY A 113 6.36 -38.17 -22.59
CA GLY A 113 6.27 -39.15 -23.67
C GLY A 113 4.84 -39.49 -24.12
N PHE A 114 3.85 -38.67 -23.75
CA PHE A 114 2.51 -38.78 -24.34
C PHE A 114 2.57 -38.32 -25.80
N LYS A 115 2.60 -39.27 -26.75
CA LYS A 115 2.41 -38.96 -28.18
C LYS A 115 0.97 -38.49 -28.41
N GLY A 116 0.82 -37.27 -28.92
CA GLY A 116 -0.46 -36.83 -29.46
C GLY A 116 -0.86 -37.75 -30.62
N PHE A 117 -2.10 -38.24 -30.60
CA PHE A 117 -2.74 -38.79 -31.79
C PHE A 117 -3.11 -37.66 -32.74
#